data_AF-A0A7K1K6T6-F1
#
_entry.id   AF-A0A7K1K6T6-F1
#
_cell.length_a   1.000
_cell.length_b   1.000
_cell.length_c   1.000
_cell.angle_alpha   90.00
_cell.angle_beta   90.00
_cell.angle_gamma   90.00
#
_symmetry.space_group_name_H-M   'P 1'
#
loop_
_entity.id
_entity.type
_entity.pdbx_description
1 polymer ?
#
loop_
_entity_poly.entity_id
_entity_poly.type
_entity_poly.pdbx_seq_one_letter_code
_entity_poly.pdbx_strand_id
1 'polypeptide(L)'
;MADMVSAALFDFSGTLFRLEEQDSWFAGMAVDEREVDGQVQAEVMRRLTAPTGRSVAMTDEQYRAWIDRDLAPQLHREAYLHVLRESGLADHHARSLYNRVIDPASWTAYPDTAQVLKSLKAQEIRTAVVSNIAFDVRPAFAAIGAAEHVDEFVLSFEVGVVKPDPAIFTTALQRLGVPAQDAVMVGDSEEADGGARAVGCRFALVDPLPTAERPDGLITALHGVGIRA
;
A
#
# COMPACT_ATOMS: atom_id res chain seq x y z
N MET A 1 -16.17 24.74 -18.55
CA MET A 1 -14.76 24.34 -18.60
C MET A 1 -14.73 22.89 -18.18
N ALA A 2 -14.11 21.98 -18.93
CA ALA A 2 -14.05 20.58 -18.51
C ALA A 2 -13.29 20.51 -17.16
N ASP A 3 -13.80 19.74 -16.20
CA ASP A 3 -13.17 19.47 -14.91
C ASP A 3 -11.83 18.75 -15.13
N MET A 4 -10.79 19.53 -15.43
CA MET A 4 -9.49 19.02 -15.84
C MET A 4 -8.76 18.46 -14.62
N VAL A 5 -8.46 17.16 -14.65
CA VAL A 5 -7.62 16.54 -13.63
C VAL A 5 -6.17 16.96 -13.90
N SER A 6 -5.50 17.53 -12.89
CA SER A 6 -4.09 17.93 -12.96
C SER A 6 -3.20 17.13 -12.01
N ALA A 7 -3.78 16.32 -11.13
CA ALA A 7 -3.04 15.38 -10.30
C ALA A 7 -3.72 14.01 -10.11
N ALA A 8 -2.91 12.97 -9.99
CA ALA A 8 -3.32 11.65 -9.54
C ALA A 8 -2.51 11.25 -8.29
N LEU A 9 -3.22 10.97 -7.21
CA LEU A 9 -2.68 10.40 -5.98
C LEU A 9 -2.95 8.90 -6.02
N PHE A 10 -1.96 8.09 -5.67
CA PHE A 10 -2.10 6.63 -5.67
C PHE A 10 -1.77 6.04 -4.32
N ASP A 11 -2.58 5.11 -3.85
CA ASP A 11 -2.12 4.16 -2.85
C ASP A 11 -1.00 3.25 -3.40
N PHE A 12 -0.20 2.67 -2.50
CA PHE A 12 0.84 1.72 -2.86
C PHE A 12 0.34 0.26 -2.90
N SER A 13 -0.19 -0.27 -1.80
CA SER A 13 -0.44 -1.70 -1.59
C SER A 13 -1.85 -2.10 -2.02
N GLY A 14 -1.98 -2.99 -2.98
CA GLY A 14 -3.26 -3.33 -3.61
C GLY A 14 -3.61 -2.41 -4.79
N THR A 15 -2.83 -1.34 -4.99
CA THR A 15 -3.08 -0.32 -6.02
C THR A 15 -1.98 -0.21 -7.06
N LEU A 16 -0.75 0.14 -6.69
CA LEU A 16 0.40 0.18 -7.63
C LEU A 16 1.25 -1.09 -7.52
N PHE A 17 1.32 -1.65 -6.33
CA PHE A 17 2.07 -2.86 -6.03
C PHE A 17 1.23 -3.80 -5.18
N ARG A 18 1.58 -5.08 -5.15
CA ARG A 18 0.99 -6.08 -4.28
C ARG A 18 2.09 -6.90 -3.63
N LEU A 19 1.96 -7.17 -2.34
CA LEU A 19 2.74 -8.20 -1.68
C LEU A 19 2.17 -9.56 -2.10
N GLU A 20 2.85 -10.24 -3.01
CA GLU A 20 2.46 -11.59 -3.43
C GLU A 20 3.37 -12.60 -2.74
N GLU A 21 2.75 -13.46 -1.93
CA GLU A 21 3.42 -14.59 -1.31
C GLU A 21 4.01 -15.52 -2.37
N GLN A 22 5.18 -16.09 -2.06
CA GLN A 22 5.78 -17.15 -2.85
C GLN A 22 6.00 -18.34 -1.93
N ASP A 23 5.78 -19.56 -2.42
CA ASP A 23 5.99 -20.80 -1.65
C ASP A 23 7.40 -20.86 -1.02
N SER A 24 8.38 -20.26 -1.71
CA SER A 24 9.77 -20.15 -1.23
C SER A 24 9.94 -19.38 0.08
N TRP A 25 8.98 -18.53 0.46
CA TRP A 25 9.02 -17.77 1.70
C TRP A 25 8.80 -18.65 2.92
N PHE A 26 8.01 -19.72 2.77
CA PHE A 26 7.65 -20.65 3.84
C PHE A 26 8.51 -21.92 3.85
N ALA A 27 9.44 -22.05 2.89
CA ALA A 27 10.33 -23.20 2.80
C ALA A 27 11.14 -23.39 4.10
N GLY A 28 10.97 -24.54 4.73
CA GLY A 28 11.61 -24.89 6.01
C GLY A 28 10.97 -24.23 7.24
N MET A 29 9.86 -23.52 7.08
CA MET A 29 9.10 -22.95 8.19
C MET A 29 8.15 -23.97 8.82
N ALA A 30 7.86 -23.76 10.10
CA ALA A 30 6.85 -24.50 10.84
C ALA A 30 5.95 -23.55 11.63
N VAL A 31 4.66 -23.90 11.72
CA VAL A 31 3.62 -23.23 12.49
C VAL A 31 3.06 -24.23 13.49
N ASP A 32 3.09 -23.90 14.79
CA ASP A 32 2.74 -24.82 15.89
C ASP A 32 3.47 -26.18 15.75
N GLU A 33 4.77 -26.13 15.43
CA GLU A 33 5.64 -27.31 15.22
C GLU A 33 5.23 -28.22 14.05
N ARG A 34 4.36 -27.75 13.15
CA ARG A 34 3.92 -28.47 11.94
C ARG A 34 4.43 -27.78 10.68
N GLU A 35 4.74 -28.55 9.65
CA GLU A 35 5.10 -28.00 8.34
C GLU A 35 3.96 -27.13 7.78
N VAL A 36 4.35 -26.05 7.11
CA VAL A 36 3.42 -25.11 6.49
C VAL A 36 2.90 -25.70 5.17
N ASP A 37 1.61 -25.98 5.12
CA ASP A 37 0.89 -26.24 3.86
C ASP A 37 0.26 -24.94 3.31
N GLY A 38 -0.37 -25.04 2.14
CA GLY A 38 -1.00 -23.88 1.50
C GLY A 38 -2.13 -23.23 2.30
N GLN A 39 -2.84 -23.99 3.14
CA GLN A 39 -3.90 -23.42 3.99
C GLN A 39 -3.32 -22.60 5.13
N VAL A 40 -2.27 -23.12 5.78
CA VAL A 40 -1.54 -22.43 6.85
C VAL A 40 -0.87 -21.17 6.30
N GLN A 41 -0.25 -21.25 5.13
CA GLN A 41 0.35 -20.11 4.44
C GLN A 41 -0.68 -18.99 4.21
N ALA A 42 -1.82 -19.30 3.59
CA ALA A 42 -2.86 -18.33 3.31
C ALA A 42 -3.43 -17.70 4.60
N GLU A 43 -3.54 -18.46 5.68
CA GLU A 43 -3.99 -17.96 6.99
C GLU A 43 -2.99 -16.96 7.59
N VAL A 44 -1.69 -17.29 7.57
CA VAL A 44 -0.62 -16.39 8.05
C VAL A 44 -0.63 -15.09 7.25
N MET A 45 -0.70 -15.20 5.92
CA MET A 45 -0.69 -14.03 5.03
C MET A 45 -1.96 -13.18 5.17
N ARG A 46 -3.12 -13.81 5.40
CA ARG A 46 -4.36 -13.07 5.72
C ARG A 46 -4.20 -12.26 7.01
N ARG A 47 -3.59 -12.81 8.06
CA ARG A 47 -3.37 -12.08 9.32
C ARG A 47 -2.36 -10.95 9.18
N LEU A 48 -1.38 -11.12 8.30
CA LEU A 48 -0.34 -10.15 7.99
C LEU A 48 -0.85 -8.94 7.20
N THR A 49 -1.83 -9.17 6.34
CA THR A 49 -2.36 -8.17 5.39
C THR A 49 -3.74 -7.64 5.76
N ALA A 50 -4.37 -8.17 6.83
CA ALA A 50 -5.67 -7.69 7.31
C ALA A 50 -5.58 -6.20 7.73
N PRO A 51 -6.34 -5.29 7.07
CA PRO A 51 -6.19 -3.85 7.29
C PRO A 51 -6.77 -3.38 8.62
N THR A 52 -7.73 -4.11 9.19
CA THR A 52 -8.48 -3.73 10.40
C THR A 52 -8.75 -4.91 11.36
N GLY A 53 -8.97 -4.59 12.63
CA GLY A 53 -9.42 -5.54 13.66
C GLY A 53 -8.32 -6.21 14.49
N ARG A 54 -8.73 -7.06 15.44
CA ARG A 54 -7.85 -7.92 16.24
C ARG A 54 -7.79 -9.29 15.59
N SER A 55 -6.86 -9.47 14.64
CA SER A 55 -6.65 -10.77 13.98
C SER A 55 -6.07 -11.83 14.92
N VAL A 56 -5.48 -11.39 16.04
CA VAL A 56 -4.93 -12.21 17.13
C VAL A 56 -5.24 -11.59 18.50
N ALA A 57 -5.01 -12.34 19.59
CA ALA A 57 -5.11 -11.80 20.94
C ALA A 57 -4.05 -10.70 21.17
N MET A 58 -4.46 -9.59 21.78
CA MET A 58 -3.61 -8.42 22.00
C MET A 58 -3.95 -7.76 23.34
N THR A 59 -2.92 -7.31 24.06
CA THR A 59 -3.06 -6.33 25.15
C THR A 59 -3.42 -4.94 24.59
N ASP A 60 -3.81 -4.01 25.45
CA ASP A 60 -4.09 -2.63 25.02
C ASP A 60 -2.85 -1.89 24.50
N GLU A 61 -1.65 -2.29 24.93
CA GLU A 61 -0.40 -1.76 24.38
C GLU A 61 -0.12 -2.31 22.98
N GLN A 62 -0.23 -3.63 22.79
CA GLN A 62 -0.07 -4.27 21.48
C GLN A 62 -1.12 -3.80 20.48
N TYR A 63 -2.35 -3.57 20.95
CA TYR A 63 -3.41 -3.03 20.12
C TYR A 63 -3.13 -1.58 19.70
N ARG A 64 -2.58 -0.74 20.58
CA ARG A 64 -2.11 0.60 20.21
C ARG A 64 -0.99 0.53 19.17
N ALA A 65 0.01 -0.33 19.37
CA ALA A 65 1.07 -0.53 18.39
C ALA A 65 0.53 -1.01 17.03
N TRP A 66 -0.53 -1.83 17.01
CA TRP A 66 -1.21 -2.25 15.79
C TRP A 66 -1.94 -1.11 15.08
N ILE A 67 -2.61 -0.23 15.82
CA ILE A 67 -3.28 0.95 15.25
C ILE A 67 -2.25 1.94 14.69
N ASP A 68 -1.17 2.18 15.43
CA ASP A 68 -0.13 3.15 15.09
C ASP A 68 0.99 2.53 14.22
N ARG A 69 0.80 1.31 13.72
CA ARG A 69 1.86 0.52 13.05
C ARG A 69 2.47 1.25 11.85
N ASP A 70 1.68 2.03 11.14
CA ASP A 70 2.12 2.74 9.94
C ASP A 70 2.71 4.13 10.22
N LEU A 71 2.81 4.54 11.50
CA LEU A 71 3.38 5.82 11.89
C LEU A 71 4.89 5.74 12.20
N ALA A 72 5.42 4.56 12.53
CA ALA A 72 6.84 4.40 12.84
C ALA A 72 7.35 3.00 12.54
N PRO A 73 8.58 2.85 11.97
CA PRO A 73 9.17 1.55 11.69
C PRO A 73 9.25 0.60 12.89
N GLN A 74 9.46 1.14 14.10
CA GLN A 74 9.56 0.33 15.32
C GLN A 74 8.21 -0.24 15.74
N LEU A 75 7.13 0.56 15.63
CA LEU A 75 5.76 0.13 15.93
C LEU A 75 5.29 -0.91 14.92
N HIS A 76 5.56 -0.68 13.63
CA HIS A 76 5.32 -1.65 12.56
C HIS A 76 5.96 -3.00 12.87
N ARG A 77 7.25 -2.97 13.22
CA ARG A 77 8.02 -4.17 13.55
C ARG A 77 7.44 -4.90 14.75
N GLU A 78 7.10 -4.18 15.80
CA GLU A 78 6.51 -4.78 17.01
C GLU A 78 5.17 -5.44 16.71
N ALA A 79 4.26 -4.70 16.04
CA ALA A 79 2.93 -5.15 15.69
C ALA A 79 2.95 -6.40 14.78
N TYR A 80 3.74 -6.37 13.71
CA TYR A 80 3.84 -7.49 12.76
C TYR A 80 4.48 -8.72 13.40
N LEU A 81 5.57 -8.56 14.17
CA LEU A 81 6.20 -9.70 14.86
C LEU A 81 5.28 -10.29 15.92
N HIS A 82 4.45 -9.49 16.59
CA HIS A 82 3.42 -10.00 17.50
C HIS A 82 2.42 -10.88 16.74
N VAL A 83 1.82 -10.37 15.66
CA VAL A 83 0.86 -11.13 14.85
C VAL A 83 1.45 -12.43 14.30
N LEU A 84 2.69 -12.38 13.78
CA LEU A 84 3.36 -13.56 13.23
C LEU A 84 3.61 -14.61 14.32
N ARG A 85 4.09 -14.22 15.50
CA ARG A 85 4.31 -15.17 16.62
C ARG A 85 3.01 -15.75 17.16
N GLU A 86 1.97 -14.93 17.32
CA GLU A 86 0.63 -15.39 17.70
C GLU A 86 -0.05 -16.24 16.62
N SER A 87 0.52 -16.28 15.42
CA SER A 87 0.13 -17.22 14.37
C SER A 87 0.88 -18.55 14.44
N GLY A 88 1.64 -18.80 15.51
CA GLY A 88 2.32 -20.08 15.76
C GLY A 88 3.72 -20.17 15.16
N LEU A 89 4.24 -19.09 14.56
CA LEU A 89 5.60 -19.06 14.00
C LEU A 89 6.65 -18.91 15.10
N ALA A 90 7.72 -19.71 15.00
CA ALA A 90 8.93 -19.48 15.77
C ALA A 90 9.53 -18.08 15.48
N ASP A 91 10.20 -17.47 16.47
CA ASP A 91 10.68 -16.07 16.38
C ASP A 91 11.55 -15.80 15.14
N HIS A 92 12.41 -16.73 14.75
CA HIS A 92 13.26 -16.58 13.58
C HIS A 92 12.48 -16.65 12.26
N HIS A 93 11.43 -17.48 12.17
CA HIS A 93 10.52 -17.51 11.02
C HIS A 93 9.69 -16.24 10.93
N ALA A 94 9.15 -15.76 12.05
CA ALA A 94 8.45 -14.48 12.11
C ALA A 94 9.34 -13.32 11.63
N ARG A 95 10.60 -13.26 12.08
CA ARG A 95 11.57 -12.25 11.58
C ARG A 95 11.87 -12.39 10.10
N SER A 96 11.99 -13.62 9.59
CA SER A 96 12.23 -13.88 8.17
C SER A 96 11.09 -13.35 7.30
N LEU A 97 9.84 -13.67 7.66
CA LEU A 97 8.65 -13.16 6.96
C LEU A 97 8.51 -11.65 7.08
N TYR A 98 8.71 -11.09 8.28
CA TYR A 98 8.69 -9.64 8.48
C TYR A 98 9.69 -8.92 7.56
N ASN A 99 10.91 -9.46 7.43
CA ASN A 99 11.91 -8.87 6.54
C ASN A 99 11.47 -8.88 5.07
N ARG A 100 10.61 -9.82 4.63
CA ARG A 100 10.02 -9.79 3.29
C ARG A 100 8.99 -8.68 3.14
N VAL A 101 8.14 -8.46 4.15
CA VAL A 101 7.13 -7.40 4.12
C VAL A 101 7.77 -6.03 3.90
N ILE A 102 8.87 -5.74 4.59
CA ILE A 102 9.54 -4.43 4.51
C ILE A 102 10.62 -4.36 3.43
N ASP A 103 10.82 -5.42 2.66
CA ASP A 103 11.76 -5.44 1.53
C ASP A 103 11.04 -4.99 0.27
N PRO A 104 11.37 -3.82 -0.31
CA PRO A 104 10.74 -3.34 -1.53
C PRO A 104 10.84 -4.30 -2.71
N ALA A 105 11.85 -5.18 -2.74
CA ALA A 105 12.00 -6.19 -3.79
C ALA A 105 10.99 -7.34 -3.70
N SER A 106 10.29 -7.48 -2.57
CA SER A 106 9.24 -8.49 -2.37
C SER A 106 7.86 -8.02 -2.87
N TRP A 107 7.75 -6.79 -3.39
CA TRP A 107 6.50 -6.20 -3.87
C TRP A 107 6.43 -6.24 -5.40
N THR A 108 5.38 -6.87 -5.93
CA THR A 108 5.15 -7.01 -7.37
C THR A 108 4.32 -5.83 -7.86
N ALA A 109 4.79 -5.11 -8.88
CA ALA A 109 4.00 -4.05 -9.52
C ALA A 109 2.82 -4.64 -10.30
N TYR A 110 1.67 -3.95 -10.30
CA TYR A 110 0.58 -4.33 -11.20
C TYR A 110 0.99 -4.07 -12.66
N PRO A 111 0.52 -4.88 -13.64
CA PRO A 111 1.02 -4.86 -15.01
C PRO A 111 0.96 -3.49 -15.71
N ASP A 112 -0.02 -2.65 -15.38
CA ASP A 112 -0.22 -1.32 -15.96
C ASP A 112 0.49 -0.18 -15.20
N THR A 113 1.13 -0.46 -14.06
CA THR A 113 1.71 0.56 -13.16
C THR A 113 2.76 1.45 -13.84
N ALA A 114 3.80 0.85 -14.42
CA ALA A 114 4.89 1.62 -15.03
C ALA A 114 4.40 2.44 -16.24
N GLN A 115 3.50 1.85 -17.04
CA GLN A 115 2.92 2.53 -18.21
C GLN A 115 2.08 3.73 -17.79
N VAL A 116 1.19 3.55 -16.80
CA VAL A 116 0.32 4.62 -16.29
C VAL A 116 1.15 5.78 -15.76
N LEU A 117 2.11 5.52 -14.87
CA LEU A 117 2.96 6.57 -14.30
C LEU A 117 3.71 7.36 -15.39
N LYS A 118 4.27 6.66 -16.38
CA LYS A 118 4.93 7.28 -17.53
C LYS A 118 3.98 8.13 -18.37
N SER A 119 2.76 7.64 -18.60
CA SER A 119 1.72 8.32 -19.39
C SER A 119 1.25 9.61 -18.71
N LEU A 120 1.03 9.58 -17.40
CA LEU A 120 0.68 10.76 -16.61
C LEU A 120 1.78 11.81 -16.67
N LYS A 121 3.04 11.41 -16.53
CA LYS A 121 4.19 12.32 -16.65
C LYS A 121 4.24 13.00 -18.01
N ALA A 122 4.02 12.25 -19.09
CA ALA A 122 4.00 12.77 -20.46
C ALA A 122 2.85 13.76 -20.72
N GLN A 123 1.77 13.68 -19.94
CA GLN A 123 0.61 14.57 -19.98
C GLN A 123 0.72 15.73 -18.98
N GLU A 124 1.85 15.87 -18.29
CA GLU A 124 2.07 16.88 -17.25
C GLU A 124 1.07 16.78 -16.06
N ILE A 125 0.49 15.59 -15.86
CA ILE A 125 -0.35 15.29 -14.69
C ILE A 125 0.58 14.95 -13.52
N ARG A 126 0.48 15.73 -12.45
CA ARG A 126 1.28 15.54 -11.25
C ARG A 126 0.92 14.25 -10.55
N THR A 127 1.92 13.52 -10.07
CA THR A 127 1.68 12.21 -9.45
C THR A 127 2.29 12.13 -8.06
N ALA A 128 1.52 11.66 -7.08
CA ALA A 128 2.04 11.33 -5.77
C ALA A 128 1.64 9.92 -5.32
N VAL A 129 2.53 9.25 -4.59
CA VAL A 129 2.22 8.02 -3.85
C VAL A 129 1.87 8.40 -2.42
N VAL A 130 0.66 8.05 -1.98
CA VAL A 130 0.13 8.36 -0.64
C VAL A 130 -0.21 7.06 0.06
N SER A 131 0.62 6.63 1.02
CA SER A 131 0.54 5.28 1.58
C SER A 131 0.65 5.24 3.10
N ASN A 132 -0.21 4.40 3.71
CA ASN A 132 -0.03 3.94 5.07
C ASN A 132 1.05 2.85 5.05
N ILE A 133 2.28 3.22 5.38
CA ILE A 133 3.45 2.35 5.29
C ILE A 133 4.50 2.77 6.31
N ALA A 134 5.35 1.83 6.71
CA ALA A 134 6.40 2.07 7.70
C ALA A 134 7.84 1.86 7.18
N PHE A 135 8.02 1.81 5.86
CA PHE A 135 9.30 1.64 5.20
C PHE A 135 9.33 2.37 3.85
N ASP A 136 10.53 2.59 3.31
CA ASP A 136 10.70 3.32 2.06
C ASP A 136 10.36 2.44 0.84
N VAL A 137 9.32 2.82 0.10
CA VAL A 137 8.85 2.10 -1.09
C VAL A 137 9.55 2.54 -2.38
N ARG A 138 10.29 3.66 -2.36
CA ARG A 138 10.96 4.22 -3.55
C ARG A 138 11.85 3.22 -4.30
N PRO A 139 12.58 2.29 -3.65
CA PRO A 139 13.35 1.27 -4.36
C PRO A 139 12.52 0.34 -5.24
N ALA A 140 11.26 0.05 -4.88
CA ALA A 140 10.35 -0.76 -5.72
C ALA A 140 10.01 -0.05 -7.04
N PHE A 141 9.80 1.28 -6.99
CA PHE A 141 9.58 2.09 -8.18
C PHE A 141 10.83 2.20 -9.05
N ALA A 142 12.02 2.26 -8.44
CA ALA A 142 13.29 2.26 -9.18
C ALA A 142 13.49 0.94 -9.94
N ALA A 143 13.13 -0.20 -9.33
CA ALA A 143 13.27 -1.52 -9.93
C ALA A 143 12.43 -1.70 -11.22
N ILE A 144 11.28 -1.02 -11.32
CA ILE A 144 10.43 -1.02 -12.52
C ILE A 144 10.66 0.18 -13.45
N GLY A 145 11.68 1.00 -13.18
CA GLY A 145 12.00 2.19 -13.98
C GLY A 145 10.95 3.30 -13.92
N ALA A 146 10.16 3.39 -12.84
CA ALA A 146 9.07 4.35 -12.71
C ALA A 146 9.32 5.45 -11.66
N ALA A 147 10.44 5.39 -10.92
CA ALA A 147 10.73 6.35 -9.85
C ALA A 147 10.74 7.82 -10.32
N GLU A 148 11.25 8.08 -11.53
CA GLU A 148 11.32 9.42 -12.13
C GLU A 148 9.96 9.94 -12.64
N HIS A 149 8.94 9.08 -12.66
CA HIS A 149 7.58 9.43 -13.09
C HIS A 149 6.66 9.80 -11.91
N VAL A 150 7.13 9.61 -10.67
CA VAL A 150 6.44 10.04 -9.45
C VAL A 150 7.02 11.36 -8.99
N ASP A 151 6.21 12.41 -8.85
CA ASP A 151 6.68 13.71 -8.39
C ASP A 151 6.87 13.73 -6.86
N GLU A 152 6.00 13.04 -6.11
CA GLU A 152 6.02 13.05 -4.64
C GLU A 152 5.74 11.69 -4.00
N PHE A 153 6.38 11.45 -2.87
CA PHE A 153 6.08 10.32 -1.98
C PHE A 153 5.65 10.88 -0.62
N VAL A 154 4.43 10.56 -0.22
CA VAL A 154 3.82 10.94 1.06
C VAL A 154 3.54 9.67 1.83
N LEU A 155 4.56 9.21 2.56
CA LEU A 155 4.54 7.97 3.32
C LEU A 155 4.22 8.29 4.77
N SER A 156 3.24 7.60 5.37
CA SER A 156 2.72 7.94 6.70
C SER A 156 3.80 8.00 7.79
N PHE A 157 4.81 7.13 7.75
CA PHE A 157 5.92 7.17 8.70
C PHE A 157 6.84 8.39 8.56
N GLU A 158 6.87 9.04 7.39
CA GLU A 158 7.65 10.25 7.15
C GLU A 158 6.87 11.51 7.57
N VAL A 159 5.54 11.50 7.39
CA VAL A 159 4.68 12.67 7.65
C VAL A 159 3.93 12.62 8.98
N GLY A 160 3.94 11.48 9.67
CA GLY A 160 3.35 11.28 10.99
C GLY A 160 1.82 11.21 10.99
N VAL A 161 1.19 10.91 9.85
CA VAL A 161 -0.26 10.81 9.72
C VAL A 161 -0.63 9.71 8.72
N VAL A 162 -1.73 8.99 8.97
CA VAL A 162 -2.24 7.89 8.14
C VAL A 162 -3.57 8.27 7.49
N LYS A 163 -3.85 7.73 6.30
CA LYS A 163 -5.19 7.69 5.73
C LYS A 163 -6.13 6.93 6.68
N PRO A 164 -7.41 7.34 6.84
CA PRO A 164 -8.12 8.38 6.07
C PRO A 164 -8.01 9.80 6.62
N ASP A 165 -7.05 10.12 7.49
CA ASP A 165 -6.92 11.48 8.02
C ASP A 165 -6.71 12.50 6.87
N PRO A 166 -7.55 13.55 6.76
CA PRO A 166 -7.45 14.58 5.72
C PRO A 166 -6.06 15.21 5.57
N ALA A 167 -5.25 15.24 6.63
CA ALA A 167 -3.96 15.91 6.62
C ALA A 167 -2.94 15.22 5.69
N ILE A 168 -3.02 13.89 5.50
CA ILE A 168 -2.10 13.19 4.58
C ILE A 168 -2.36 13.57 3.12
N PHE A 169 -3.64 13.63 2.72
CA PHE A 169 -4.04 14.05 1.37
C PHE A 169 -3.72 15.53 1.15
N THR A 170 -4.00 16.38 2.15
CA THR A 170 -3.64 17.80 2.12
C THR A 170 -2.13 18.00 1.92
N THR A 171 -1.31 17.21 2.61
CA THR A 171 0.15 17.25 2.47
C THR A 171 0.57 16.90 1.04
N ALA A 172 -0.01 15.85 0.44
CA ALA A 172 0.28 15.48 -0.94
C ALA A 172 -0.09 16.60 -1.94
N LEU A 173 -1.29 17.16 -1.81
CA LEU A 173 -1.77 18.26 -2.65
C LEU A 173 -0.89 19.51 -2.53
N GLN A 174 -0.48 19.87 -1.31
CA GLN A 174 0.41 21.01 -1.06
C GLN A 174 1.79 20.82 -1.70
N ARG A 175 2.38 19.62 -1.58
CA ARG A 175 3.68 19.32 -2.20
C ARG A 175 3.61 19.32 -3.73
N LEU A 176 2.51 18.82 -4.30
CA LEU A 176 2.26 18.87 -5.75
C LEU A 176 1.91 20.29 -6.25
N GLY A 177 1.43 21.17 -5.36
CA GLY A 177 0.95 22.51 -5.72
C GLY A 177 -0.38 22.49 -6.49
N VAL A 178 -1.25 21.52 -6.22
CA VAL A 178 -2.49 21.28 -6.97
C VAL A 178 -3.73 21.43 -6.08
N PRO A 179 -4.82 22.10 -6.54
CA PRO A 179 -6.09 22.14 -5.82
C PRO A 179 -6.74 20.76 -5.68
N ALA A 180 -7.38 20.48 -4.55
CA ALA A 180 -8.01 19.18 -4.30
C ALA A 180 -9.04 18.80 -5.36
N GLN A 181 -9.87 19.74 -5.82
CA GLN A 181 -10.89 19.49 -6.84
C GLN A 181 -10.32 19.02 -8.19
N ASP A 182 -9.05 19.33 -8.45
CA ASP A 182 -8.34 18.97 -9.69
C ASP A 182 -7.53 17.68 -9.53
N ALA A 183 -7.66 16.99 -8.39
CA ALA A 183 -6.97 15.75 -8.08
C ALA A 183 -7.94 14.56 -8.00
N VAL A 184 -7.41 13.37 -8.30
CA VAL A 184 -8.07 12.08 -8.03
C VAL A 184 -7.18 11.24 -7.11
N MET A 185 -7.76 10.62 -6.08
CA MET A 185 -7.15 9.54 -5.34
C MET A 185 -7.57 8.20 -5.96
N VAL A 186 -6.60 7.37 -6.33
CA VAL A 186 -6.80 6.00 -6.80
C VAL A 186 -6.28 5.07 -5.72
N GLY A 187 -7.12 4.15 -5.25
CA GLY A 187 -6.79 3.28 -4.13
C GLY A 187 -7.71 2.06 -4.06
N ASP A 188 -7.38 1.09 -3.20
CA ASP A 188 -8.12 -0.16 -3.02
C ASP A 188 -9.00 -0.18 -1.76
N SER A 189 -8.88 0.85 -0.91
CA SER A 189 -9.63 0.96 0.33
C SER A 189 -10.61 2.13 0.30
N GLU A 190 -11.91 1.84 0.25
CA GLU A 190 -12.94 2.89 0.41
C GLU A 190 -12.84 3.56 1.79
N GLU A 191 -12.43 2.82 2.83
CA GLU A 191 -12.26 3.34 4.19
C GLU A 191 -11.06 4.28 4.29
N ALA A 192 -9.89 3.88 3.78
CA ALA A 192 -8.67 4.68 3.89
C ALA A 192 -8.54 5.69 2.75
N ASP A 193 -8.55 5.25 1.49
CA ASP A 193 -8.30 6.09 0.32
C ASP A 193 -9.50 6.95 -0.05
N GLY A 194 -10.71 6.41 0.14
CA GLY A 194 -11.96 7.16 -0.03
C GLY A 194 -12.04 8.40 0.87
N GLY A 195 -11.26 8.44 1.96
CA GLY A 195 -11.08 9.60 2.83
C GLY A 195 -10.62 10.87 2.09
N ALA A 196 -9.98 10.73 0.92
CA ALA A 196 -9.59 11.87 0.07
C ALA A 196 -10.77 12.76 -0.34
N ARG A 197 -12.00 12.23 -0.37
CA ARG A 197 -13.21 13.03 -0.64
C ARG A 197 -13.44 14.11 0.42
N ALA A 198 -13.00 13.90 1.65
CA ALA A 198 -13.14 14.86 2.74
C ALA A 198 -12.37 16.17 2.49
N VAL A 199 -11.30 16.13 1.66
CA VAL A 199 -10.55 17.33 1.24
C VAL A 199 -10.98 17.86 -0.13
N GLY A 200 -11.94 17.21 -0.80
CA GLY A 200 -12.47 17.62 -2.09
C GLY A 200 -11.87 16.91 -3.31
N CYS A 201 -11.03 15.89 -3.12
CA CYS A 201 -10.55 15.06 -4.23
C CYS A 201 -11.66 14.19 -4.80
N ARG A 202 -11.55 13.86 -6.10
CA ARG A 202 -12.24 12.68 -6.65
C ARG A 202 -11.62 11.41 -6.08
N PHE A 203 -12.37 10.31 -6.12
CA PHE A 203 -11.87 8.99 -5.74
C PHE A 203 -12.25 7.95 -6.79
N ALA A 204 -11.30 7.07 -7.13
CA ALA A 204 -11.52 5.92 -8.00
C ALA A 204 -11.01 4.66 -7.28
N LEU A 205 -11.91 3.73 -7.01
CA LEU A 205 -11.61 2.46 -6.36
C LEU A 205 -11.05 1.46 -7.38
N VAL A 206 -10.04 0.68 -6.98
CA VAL A 206 -9.56 -0.49 -7.71
C VAL A 206 -9.63 -1.73 -6.82
N ASP A 207 -9.94 -2.88 -7.41
CA ASP A 207 -9.97 -4.13 -6.63
C ASP A 207 -8.54 -4.62 -6.34
N PRO A 208 -8.20 -5.01 -5.10
CA PRO A 208 -6.89 -5.54 -4.76
C PRO A 208 -6.80 -7.03 -5.13
N LEU A 209 -7.07 -7.37 -6.39
CA LEU A 209 -6.92 -8.73 -6.93
C LEU A 209 -5.44 -9.11 -7.08
N PRO A 210 -5.09 -10.40 -7.20
CA PRO A 210 -3.76 -10.83 -7.64
C PRO A 210 -3.31 -10.09 -8.91
N THR A 211 -2.01 -9.84 -9.05
CA THR A 211 -1.49 -8.99 -10.15
C THR A 211 -1.83 -9.56 -11.53
N ALA A 212 -1.85 -10.89 -11.67
CA ALA A 212 -2.25 -11.59 -12.88
C ALA A 212 -3.74 -11.45 -13.23
N GLU A 213 -4.59 -11.13 -12.24
CA GLU A 213 -6.04 -11.00 -12.39
C GLU A 213 -6.50 -9.55 -12.57
N ARG A 214 -5.59 -8.56 -12.42
CA ARG A 214 -5.86 -7.13 -12.66
C ARG A 214 -4.83 -6.50 -13.61
N PRO A 215 -4.92 -6.78 -14.92
CA PRO A 215 -3.94 -6.31 -15.88
C PRO A 215 -4.06 -4.83 -16.26
N ASP A 216 -5.24 -4.22 -16.11
CA ASP A 216 -5.59 -2.87 -16.62
C ASP A 216 -6.44 -2.04 -15.64
N GLY A 217 -6.36 -2.37 -14.34
CA GLY A 217 -7.20 -1.75 -13.31
C GLY A 217 -6.96 -0.26 -13.12
N LEU A 218 -5.71 0.20 -13.18
CA LEU A 218 -5.37 1.63 -13.06
C LEU A 218 -5.81 2.40 -14.29
N ILE A 219 -5.61 1.83 -15.49
CA ILE A 219 -6.05 2.43 -16.75
C ILE A 219 -7.58 2.62 -16.72
N THR A 220 -8.32 1.59 -16.32
CA THR A 220 -9.79 1.64 -16.21
C THR A 220 -10.25 2.69 -15.20
N ALA A 221 -9.62 2.76 -14.03
CA ALA A 221 -9.93 3.76 -13.00
C ALA A 221 -9.70 5.20 -13.50
N LEU A 222 -8.56 5.45 -14.14
CA LEU A 222 -8.21 6.77 -14.69
C LEU A 222 -9.13 7.19 -15.84
N HIS A 223 -9.47 6.25 -16.73
CA HIS A 223 -10.45 6.47 -17.79
C HIS A 223 -11.82 6.88 -17.21
N GLY A 224 -12.24 6.24 -16.12
CA GLY A 224 -13.49 6.55 -15.42
C GLY A 224 -13.57 7.99 -14.88
N VAL A 225 -12.42 8.63 -14.64
CA VAL A 225 -12.34 10.04 -14.18
C VAL A 225 -11.87 11.01 -15.27
N GLY A 226 -11.79 10.55 -16.53
CA GLY A 226 -11.51 11.39 -17.70
C GLY A 226 -10.03 11.58 -18.02
N ILE A 227 -9.11 10.84 -17.39
CA ILE A 227 -7.69 10.80 -17.76
C ILE A 227 -7.50 9.65 -18.76
N ARG A 228 -6.75 9.84 -19.84
CA ARG A 228 -6.37 8.74 -20.75
C ARG A 228 -4.97 8.27 -20.37
N ALA A 229 -4.76 7.01 -20.01
CA ALA A 229 -3.49 6.49 -19.52
C ALA A 229 -2.90 5.42 -20.44
#